data_AF-A0A4Q3SPV3-F1
#
_entry.id   AF-A0A4Q3SPV3-F1
#
_cell.length_a   1.000
_cell.length_b   1.000
_cell.length_c   1.000
_cell.angle_alpha   90.00
_cell.angle_beta   90.00
_cell.angle_gamma   90.00
#
_symmetry.space_group_name_H-M   'P 1'
#
loop_
_entity.id
_entity.type
_entity.pdbx_description
1 polymer ?
#
loop_
_entity_poly.entity_id
_entity_poly.type
_entity_poly.pdbx_seq_one_letter_code
_entity_poly.pdbx_strand_id
1 'polypeptide(L)'
;DIEALVSSLQEKERRKKLVNMVVVAEGDEYGGGNEVAKIVKERMPQADVRVCILGHIQRGGSPTCIDRLIASRMGYSAVECLMEGRHNVMVGILNNRMHFTSLERAVKSKQRISEEWVKIVKILAS
;
A
#
# COMPACT_ATOMS: atom_id res chain seq x y z
N ASP A 1 0.07 15.64 -0.51
CA ASP A 1 -0.20 17.08 -0.68
C ASP A 1 -1.69 17.24 -0.95
N ILE A 2 -2.37 17.90 -0.02
CA ILE A 2 -3.82 18.08 -0.04
C ILE A 2 -4.27 19.08 -1.11
N GLU A 3 -3.46 20.10 -1.41
CA GLU A 3 -3.79 21.12 -2.40
C GLU A 3 -3.77 20.52 -3.81
N ALA A 4 -2.77 19.69 -4.11
CA ALA A 4 -2.70 18.93 -5.35
C ALA A 4 -3.89 17.98 -5.53
N LEU A 5 -4.39 17.36 -4.44
CA LEU A 5 -5.58 16.52 -4.48
C LEU A 5 -6.82 17.33 -4.86
N VAL A 6 -7.08 18.43 -4.15
CA VAL A 6 -8.25 19.29 -4.39
C VAL A 6 -8.23 19.85 -5.81
N SER A 7 -7.08 20.35 -6.27
CA SER A 7 -6.94 20.83 -7.65
C SER A 7 -7.25 19.75 -8.68
N SER A 8 -6.78 18.51 -8.45
CA SER A 8 -7.05 17.38 -9.34
C SER A 8 -8.54 17.00 -9.36
N LEU A 9 -9.22 17.06 -8.21
CA LEU A 9 -10.66 16.77 -8.12
C LEU A 9 -11.49 17.83 -8.84
N GLN A 10 -11.17 19.11 -8.67
CA GLN A 10 -11.84 20.21 -9.38
C GLN A 10 -11.66 20.10 -10.89
N GLU A 11 -10.47 19.73 -11.37
CA GLU A 11 -10.24 19.49 -12.80
C GLU A 11 -11.10 18.32 -13.32
N LYS A 12 -11.18 17.22 -12.57
CA LYS A 12 -12.00 16.05 -12.92
C LYS A 12 -13.50 16.36 -12.93
N GLU A 13 -13.96 17.20 -12.02
CA GLU A 13 -15.33 17.71 -12.00
C GLU A 13 -15.63 18.54 -13.25
N ARG A 14 -14.72 19.44 -13.66
CA ARG A 14 -14.86 20.20 -14.93
C ARG A 14 -14.94 19.27 -16.14
N ARG A 15 -14.21 18.16 -16.13
CA ARG A 15 -14.27 17.09 -17.15
C ARG A 15 -15.53 16.20 -17.03
N LYS A 16 -16.44 16.49 -16.10
CA LYS A 16 -17.67 15.73 -15.81
C LYS A 16 -17.43 14.26 -15.45
N LYS A 17 -16.31 13.96 -14.80
CA LYS A 17 -16.04 12.61 -14.29
C LYS A 17 -17.04 12.28 -13.17
N LEU A 18 -17.78 11.20 -13.35
CA LEU A 18 -18.90 10.84 -12.46
C LEU A 18 -18.45 10.32 -11.09
N VAL A 19 -17.34 9.58 -11.03
CA VAL A 19 -16.87 8.93 -9.81
C VAL A 19 -15.38 9.18 -9.63
N ASN A 20 -15.01 9.59 -8.41
CA ASN A 20 -13.64 9.77 -7.98
C ASN A 20 -13.40 8.90 -6.74
N MET A 21 -12.30 8.14 -6.75
CA MET A 21 -11.87 7.34 -5.61
C MET A 21 -10.54 7.90 -5.10
N VAL A 22 -10.49 8.17 -3.80
CA VAL A 22 -9.30 8.63 -3.10
C VAL A 22 -8.93 7.57 -2.07
N VAL A 23 -7.69 7.08 -2.13
CA VAL A 23 -7.16 6.10 -1.18
C VAL A 23 -6.20 6.82 -0.26
N VAL A 24 -6.47 6.75 1.05
CA VAL A 24 -5.67 7.41 2.10
C VAL A 24 -5.05 6.32 2.97
N ALA A 25 -3.72 6.33 3.12
CA ALA A 25 -3.01 5.40 3.98
C ALA A 25 -3.23 5.76 5.46
N GLU A 26 -3.28 4.78 6.36
CA GLU A 26 -3.55 5.01 7.79
C GLU A 26 -2.48 5.85 8.50
N GLY A 27 -1.23 5.83 8.02
CA GLY A 27 -0.12 6.61 8.55
C GLY A 27 0.02 8.00 7.93
N ASP A 28 -0.99 8.48 7.20
CA ASP A 28 -1.00 9.81 6.61
C ASP A 28 -1.08 10.92 7.66
N GLU A 29 -0.37 12.02 7.40
CA GLU A 29 -0.21 13.13 8.36
C GLU A 29 -1.48 13.99 8.51
N TYR A 30 -2.45 13.87 7.59
CA TYR A 30 -3.63 14.73 7.56
C TYR A 30 -4.79 14.19 8.40
N GLY A 31 -4.58 13.19 9.27
CA GLY A 31 -5.63 12.66 10.16
C GLY A 31 -6.55 11.62 9.51
N GLY A 32 -6.13 11.04 8.38
CA GLY A 32 -6.81 9.93 7.71
C GLY A 32 -8.03 10.34 6.87
N GLY A 33 -8.81 9.35 6.44
CA GLY A 33 -9.88 9.54 5.44
C GLY A 33 -11.00 10.52 5.85
N ASN A 34 -11.31 10.63 7.15
CA ASN A 34 -12.34 11.55 7.64
C ASN A 34 -11.94 13.01 7.51
N GLU A 35 -10.71 13.35 7.89
CA GLU A 35 -10.24 14.74 7.83
C GLU A 35 -10.00 15.17 6.38
N VAL A 36 -9.47 14.28 5.54
CA VAL A 36 -9.39 14.52 4.08
C VAL A 36 -10.78 14.79 3.50
N ALA A 37 -11.79 14.01 3.88
CA ALA A 37 -13.16 14.23 3.39
C ALA A 37 -13.75 15.57 3.87
N LYS A 38 -13.47 15.97 5.10
CA LYS A 38 -13.86 17.27 5.64
C LYS A 38 -13.24 18.41 4.83
N ILE A 39 -11.93 18.36 4.59
CA ILE A 39 -11.22 19.36 3.78
C ILE A 39 -11.79 19.43 2.36
N VAL A 40 -12.03 18.29 1.72
CA VAL A 40 -12.64 18.24 0.38
C VAL A 40 -14.03 18.87 0.40
N LYS A 41 -14.86 18.60 1.41
CA LYS A 41 -16.21 19.15 1.51
C LYS A 41 -16.23 20.66 1.78
N GLU A 42 -15.26 21.16 2.56
CA GLU A 42 -15.08 22.61 2.77
C GLU A 42 -14.70 23.33 1.47
N ARG A 43 -13.82 22.72 0.66
CA ARG A 43 -13.33 23.31 -0.60
C ARG A 43 -14.26 23.07 -1.80
N MET A 44 -15.06 22.01 -1.76
CA MET A 44 -15.99 21.59 -2.83
C MET A 44 -17.36 21.23 -2.20
N PRO A 45 -18.17 22.23 -1.79
CA PRO A 45 -19.40 21.99 -1.02
C PRO A 45 -20.47 21.15 -1.72
N GLN A 46 -20.43 21.08 -3.05
CA GLN A 46 -21.40 20.34 -3.86
C GLN A 46 -21.01 18.86 -4.07
N ALA A 47 -19.80 18.45 -3.66
CA ALA A 47 -19.36 17.07 -3.80
C ALA A 47 -20.02 16.15 -2.75
N ASP A 48 -20.65 15.06 -3.19
CA ASP A 48 -21.10 13.99 -2.29
C ASP A 48 -19.91 13.10 -1.90
N VAL A 49 -19.26 13.43 -0.79
CA VAL A 49 -18.08 12.72 -0.28
C VAL A 49 -18.51 11.64 0.72
N ARG A 50 -18.10 10.38 0.45
CA ARG A 50 -18.31 9.24 1.35
C ARG A 50 -16.99 8.64 1.78
N VAL A 51 -16.87 8.35 3.07
CA VAL A 51 -15.67 7.76 3.67
C VAL A 51 -15.95 6.32 4.05
N CYS A 52 -15.03 5.42 3.71
CA CYS A 52 -15.04 4.03 4.14
C CYS A 52 -13.71 3.73 4.83
N ILE A 53 -13.75 3.37 6.11
CA ILE A 53 -12.58 2.95 6.87
C ILE A 53 -12.61 1.42 6.96
N LEU A 54 -11.69 0.75 6.27
CA LEU A 54 -11.63 -0.72 6.24
C LEU A 54 -11.25 -1.31 7.61
N GLY A 55 -10.29 -0.69 8.30
CA GLY A 55 -9.83 -1.16 9.61
C GLY A 55 -9.27 -2.59 9.58
N HIS A 56 -9.60 -3.38 10.61
CA HIS A 56 -9.03 -4.71 10.85
C HIS A 56 -9.47 -5.79 9.85
N ILE A 57 -10.49 -5.52 9.02
CA ILE A 57 -10.94 -6.49 8.00
C ILE A 57 -9.80 -6.84 7.03
N GLN A 58 -8.86 -5.92 6.82
CA GLN A 58 -7.69 -6.11 5.95
C GLN A 58 -6.69 -7.15 6.47
N ARG A 59 -6.75 -7.52 7.75
CA ARG A 59 -5.86 -8.53 8.36
C ARG A 59 -6.50 -9.92 8.43
N GLY A 60 -7.81 -10.01 8.19
CA GLY A 60 -8.58 -11.25 8.24
C GLY A 60 -8.84 -11.84 6.84
N GLY A 61 -9.57 -12.95 6.82
CA GLY A 61 -9.95 -13.66 5.60
C GLY A 61 -9.00 -14.80 5.24
N SER A 62 -9.45 -15.67 4.33
CA SER A 62 -8.65 -16.79 3.84
C SER A 62 -7.51 -16.27 2.95
N PRO A 63 -6.26 -16.73 3.14
CA PRO A 63 -5.12 -16.28 2.34
C PRO A 63 -5.33 -16.63 0.86
N THR A 64 -4.84 -15.75 -0.02
CA THR A 64 -4.92 -15.94 -1.47
C THR A 64 -4.00 -17.08 -1.93
N CYS A 65 -4.13 -17.53 -3.18
CA CYS A 65 -3.24 -18.55 -3.74
C CYS A 65 -1.76 -18.14 -3.68
N ILE A 66 -1.47 -16.86 -3.93
CA ILE A 66 -0.11 -16.33 -3.90
C ILE A 66 0.42 -16.33 -2.47
N ASP A 67 -0.38 -15.90 -1.48
CA ASP A 67 0.03 -15.90 -0.08
C ASP A 67 0.38 -17.32 0.39
N ARG A 68 -0.46 -18.30 0.05
CA ARG A 68 -0.21 -19.72 0.38
C ARG A 68 1.06 -20.24 -0.28
N LEU A 69 1.27 -19.92 -1.56
CA LEU A 69 2.46 -20.34 -2.30
C LEU A 69 3.73 -19.75 -1.67
N ILE A 70 3.73 -18.45 -1.38
CA ILE A 70 4.86 -17.74 -0.77
C ILE A 70 5.12 -18.29 0.63
N ALA A 71 4.09 -18.45 1.46
CA ALA A 71 4.22 -18.98 2.81
C ALA A 71 4.81 -20.40 2.82
N SER A 72 4.33 -21.29 1.96
CA SER A 72 4.86 -22.66 1.84
C SER A 72 6.32 -22.68 1.40
N ARG A 73 6.68 -21.88 0.39
CA ARG A 73 8.08 -21.77 -0.07
C ARG A 73 8.98 -21.21 1.03
N MET A 74 8.57 -20.15 1.70
CA MET A 74 9.33 -19.52 2.78
C MET A 74 9.49 -20.45 3.98
N GLY A 75 8.44 -21.17 4.38
CA GLY A 75 8.50 -22.16 5.46
C GLY A 75 9.48 -23.29 5.14
N TYR A 76 9.38 -23.89 3.96
CA TYR A 76 10.32 -24.92 3.50
C TYR A 76 11.76 -24.41 3.50
N SER A 77 12.02 -23.26 2.86
CA SER A 77 13.38 -22.69 2.81
C SER A 77 13.93 -22.30 4.18
N ALA A 78 13.07 -21.93 5.15
CA ALA A 78 13.52 -21.65 6.51
C ALA A 78 14.02 -22.92 7.21
N VAL A 79 13.35 -24.06 7.02
CA VAL A 79 13.79 -25.34 7.57
C VAL A 79 15.11 -25.80 6.94
N GLU A 80 15.21 -25.76 5.61
CA GLU A 80 16.46 -26.08 4.89
C GLU A 80 17.62 -25.20 5.38
N CYS A 81 17.37 -23.91 5.57
CA CYS A 81 18.36 -22.95 6.07
C CYS A 81 18.92 -23.37 7.44
N LEU A 82 18.06 -23.83 8.36
CA LEU A 82 18.47 -24.33 9.67
C LEU A 82 19.25 -25.65 9.58
N MET A 83 18.84 -26.56 8.68
CA MET A 83 19.53 -27.83 8.45
C MET A 83 20.94 -27.63 7.89
N GLU A 84 21.14 -26.59 7.08
CA GLU A 84 22.46 -26.16 6.59
C GLU A 84 23.31 -25.43 7.67
N GLY A 85 22.80 -25.31 8.90
CA GLY A 85 23.49 -24.65 10.01
C GLY A 85 23.49 -23.11 9.94
N ARG A 86 22.69 -22.52 9.04
CA ARG A 86 22.55 -21.06 8.96
C ARG A 86 21.58 -20.58 10.05
N HIS A 87 21.88 -19.43 10.63
CA HIS A 87 21.07 -18.81 11.68
C HIS A 87 21.06 -17.28 11.52
N ASN A 88 20.16 -16.60 12.23
CA ASN A 88 20.03 -15.13 12.24
C ASN A 88 19.79 -14.51 10.84
N VAL A 89 19.05 -15.23 9.99
CA VAL A 89 18.64 -14.75 8.67
C VAL A 89 17.13 -14.70 8.53
N MET A 90 16.64 -13.71 7.81
CA MET A 90 15.28 -13.61 7.31
C MET A 90 15.22 -14.26 5.92
N VAL A 91 14.32 -15.23 5.77
CA VAL A 91 13.92 -15.75 4.46
C VAL A 91 12.99 -14.73 3.80
N GLY A 92 13.21 -14.44 2.53
CA GLY A 92 12.35 -13.56 1.75
C GLY A 92 12.42 -13.90 0.27
N ILE A 93 11.62 -13.20 -0.54
CA ILE A 93 11.62 -13.35 -1.99
C ILE A 93 12.12 -12.04 -2.60
N LEU A 94 13.14 -12.13 -3.46
CA LEU A 94 13.64 -11.01 -4.25
C LEU A 94 13.76 -11.47 -5.70
N ASN A 95 13.18 -10.71 -6.64
CA ASN A 95 13.15 -11.05 -8.07
C ASN A 95 12.70 -12.50 -8.33
N ASN A 96 11.62 -12.91 -7.67
CA ASN A 96 11.01 -14.25 -7.75
C ASN A 96 11.90 -15.41 -7.28
N ARG A 97 13.00 -15.13 -6.57
CA ARG A 97 13.91 -16.14 -5.98
C ARG A 97 13.97 -16.03 -4.47
N MET A 98 14.18 -17.16 -3.80
CA MET A 98 14.38 -17.20 -2.36
C MET A 98 15.71 -16.53 -2.02
N HIS A 99 15.69 -15.66 -1.02
CA HIS A 99 16.85 -14.93 -0.55
C HIS A 99 16.94 -15.03 0.97
N PHE A 100 18.17 -15.12 1.47
CA PHE A 100 18.46 -15.18 2.90
C PHE A 100 19.24 -13.92 3.28
N THR A 101 18.59 -13.04 4.03
CA THR A 101 19.15 -11.73 4.39
C THR A 101 19.43 -11.73 5.89
N SER A 102 20.60 -11.26 6.34
CA SER A 102 20.88 -11.18 7.78
C SER A 102 19.84 -10.33 8.50
N LEU A 103 19.41 -10.75 9.69
CA LEU A 103 18.39 -10.03 10.46
C LEU A 103 18.83 -8.59 10.76
N GLU A 104 20.11 -8.37 11.06
CA GLU A 104 20.66 -7.04 11.30
C GLU A 104 20.44 -6.08 10.11
N ARG A 105 20.59 -6.59 8.88
CA ARG A 105 20.35 -5.79 7.68
C ARG A 105 18.86 -5.61 7.42
N ALA A 106 18.08 -6.68 7.59
CA ALA A 106 16.64 -6.69 7.29
C ALA A 106 15.89 -5.64 8.11
N VAL A 107 16.16 -5.55 9.41
CA VAL A 107 15.46 -4.61 10.32
C VAL A 107 15.84 -3.15 10.13
N LYS A 108 17.03 -2.85 9.58
CA LYS A 108 17.52 -1.49 9.33
C LYS A 108 17.11 -0.95 7.95
N SER A 109 16.77 -1.83 7.02
CA SER A 109 16.50 -1.45 5.64
C SER A 109 15.14 -0.76 5.52
N LYS A 110 15.09 0.38 4.83
CA LYS A 110 13.84 1.10 4.53
C LYS A 110 13.29 0.67 3.18
N GLN A 111 12.04 0.22 3.15
CA GLN A 111 11.34 -0.04 1.90
C GLN A 111 10.96 1.28 1.22
N ARG A 112 11.09 1.32 -0.11
CA ARG A 112 10.66 2.43 -0.95
C ARG A 112 9.62 1.95 -1.95
N ILE A 113 8.64 2.79 -2.25
CA ILE A 113 7.70 2.57 -3.33
C ILE A 113 8.41 2.89 -4.66
N SER A 114 8.18 2.10 -5.69
CA SER A 114 8.76 2.37 -7.03
C SER A 114 8.21 3.69 -7.58
N GLU A 115 9.12 4.55 -8.04
CA GLU A 115 8.76 5.79 -8.74
C GLU A 115 7.97 5.52 -10.02
N GLU A 116 8.25 4.40 -10.68
CA GLU A 116 7.51 3.94 -11.85
C GLU A 116 6.04 3.69 -11.52
N TRP A 117 5.76 2.98 -10.42
CA TRP A 117 4.38 2.73 -9.97
C TRP A 117 3.67 4.05 -9.65
N VAL A 118 4.34 4.98 -8.99
CA VAL A 118 3.78 6.32 -8.72
C VAL A 118 3.47 7.06 -10.02
N LYS A 119 4.33 6.96 -11.04
CA LYS A 119 4.12 7.56 -12.35
C LYS A 119 2.93 6.94 -13.08
N ILE A 120 2.84 5.61 -13.11
CA ILE A 120 1.72 4.88 -13.72
C ILE A 120 0.39 5.31 -13.09
N VAL A 121 0.33 5.36 -11.75
CA VAL A 121 -0.88 5.80 -11.03
C VAL A 121 -1.28 7.22 -11.43
N LYS A 122 -0.33 8.16 -11.54
CA LYS A 122 -0.63 9.54 -11.97
C LYS A 122 -1.18 9.61 -13.40
N ILE A 123 -0.63 8.81 -14.31
CA ILE A 123 -1.08 8.77 -15.72
C ILE A 123 -2.49 8.17 -15.81
N LEU A 124 -2.74 7.04 -15.17
CA LEU A 124 -4.02 6.33 -15.25
C LEU A 124 -5.14 7.02 -14.46
N ALA A 125 -4.81 7.83 -13.45
CA ALA A 125 -5.78 8.55 -12.64
C ALA A 125 -6.30 9.85 -13.28
N SER A 126 -5.74 10.26 -14.43
CA SER A 126 -6.08 11.49 -15.18
C SER A 126 -7.47 11.47 -15.82
#